data_AF-A0A4Q2D0B6-F1
#
_entry.id   AF-A0A4Q2D0B6-F1
#
_cell.length_a   1.000
_cell.length_b   1.000
_cell.length_c   1.000
_cell.angle_alpha   90.00
_cell.angle_beta   90.00
_cell.angle_gamma   90.00
#
_symmetry.space_group_name_H-M   'P 1'
#
loop_
_entity.id
_entity.type
_entity.pdbx_description
1 polymer ?
#
loop_
_entity_poly.entity_id
_entity_poly.type
_entity_poly.pdbx_seq_one_letter_code
_entity_poly.pdbx_strand_id
1 'polypeptide(L)'
;MLRCFVSVLIGWQLLVEKTAPNALYNSSARFDAPKCDEDTRIEVTSEIMGWIEDRETPHRLLCMTGAAGAGKSTLQQTIAEKCGEGNILASSFFFSAEDTSRNTIGAVIPTIAYQLGRKHPALKQCIKKAVEEESLIFSQSLRAQIVALIVEPFERLRDKGIKLHSLPYAILIDGLDECKGEDRQAELLTAMR
;
A
#
# COMPACT_ATOMS: atom_id res chain seq x y z
N MET A 1 31.02 -9.66 32.64
CA MET A 1 30.56 -8.49 31.85
C MET A 1 29.62 -9.01 30.77
N LEU A 2 28.31 -9.10 31.04
CA LEU A 2 27.33 -9.45 30.01
C LEU A 2 27.28 -8.31 28.99
N ARG A 3 27.78 -8.56 27.78
CA ARG A 3 27.48 -7.69 26.63
C ARG A 3 26.03 -7.96 26.25
N CYS A 4 25.12 -7.09 26.66
CA CYS A 4 23.76 -7.06 26.14
C CYS A 4 23.86 -6.61 24.67
N PHE A 5 23.90 -7.56 23.74
CA PHE A 5 23.62 -7.27 22.34
C PHE A 5 22.12 -7.04 22.23
N VAL A 6 21.68 -5.81 22.47
CA VAL A 6 20.39 -5.38 21.92
C VAL A 6 20.58 -5.43 20.42
N SER A 7 19.98 -6.42 19.76
CA SER A 7 19.84 -6.43 18.32
C SER A 7 19.15 -5.13 17.94
N VAL A 8 19.93 -4.12 17.53
CA VAL A 8 19.37 -2.95 16.84
C VAL A 8 18.93 -3.51 15.50
N LEU A 9 17.69 -3.99 15.43
CA LEU A 9 17.03 -4.16 14.15
C LEU A 9 17.12 -2.80 13.47
N ILE A 10 17.94 -2.73 12.41
CA ILE A 10 18.05 -1.57 11.54
C ILE A 10 16.61 -1.27 11.12
N GLY A 11 16.04 -0.09 11.37
CA GLY A 11 14.57 0.08 11.35
C GLY A 11 13.89 -0.33 10.04
N TRP A 12 14.64 -0.34 8.93
CA TRP A 12 14.19 -0.91 7.66
C TRP A 12 13.92 -2.43 7.71
N GLN A 13 14.76 -3.21 8.40
CA GLN A 13 14.53 -4.64 8.61
C GLN A 13 13.28 -4.89 9.47
N LEU A 14 13.11 -4.12 10.56
CA LEU A 14 11.90 -4.21 11.37
C LEU A 14 10.64 -3.89 10.54
N LEU A 15 10.71 -2.89 9.66
CA LEU A 15 9.62 -2.61 8.72
C LEU A 15 9.33 -3.82 7.82
N VAL A 16 10.36 -4.43 7.21
CA VAL A 16 10.22 -5.60 6.33
C VAL A 16 9.53 -6.76 7.04
N GLU A 17 9.88 -7.03 8.30
CA GLU A 17 9.27 -8.08 9.14
C GLU A 17 7.77 -7.87 9.40
N LYS A 18 7.28 -6.63 9.22
CA LYS A 18 5.87 -6.27 9.41
C LYS A 18 5.08 -6.17 8.10
N THR A 19 5.73 -6.44 6.97
CA THR A 19 5.06 -6.42 5.65
C THR A 19 4.43 -7.76 5.30
N ALA A 20 3.48 -7.73 4.35
CA ALA A 20 2.93 -8.90 3.68
C ALA A 20 3.48 -8.96 2.22
N PRO A 21 4.66 -9.55 1.97
CA PRO A 21 5.26 -9.60 0.63
C PRO A 21 4.42 -10.39 -0.39
N ASN A 22 3.56 -11.28 0.09
CA ASN A 22 2.55 -12.01 -0.66
C ASN A 22 1.35 -11.14 -1.09
N ALA A 23 1.16 -9.94 -0.55
CA ALA A 23 0.05 -9.05 -0.90
C ALA A 23 0.38 -8.07 -2.05
N LEU A 24 1.63 -8.01 -2.54
CA LEU A 24 1.99 -7.16 -3.68
C LEU A 24 1.39 -7.68 -4.98
N TYR A 25 0.97 -6.80 -5.89
CA TYR A 25 0.39 -7.16 -7.19
C TYR A 25 1.27 -8.10 -8.02
N ASN A 26 2.60 -8.01 -7.86
CA ASN A 26 3.60 -8.79 -8.58
C ASN A 26 4.28 -9.86 -7.71
N SER A 27 3.64 -10.28 -6.62
CA SER A 27 4.17 -11.33 -5.76
C SER A 27 4.06 -12.71 -6.41
N SER A 28 5.07 -13.57 -6.22
CA SER A 28 5.01 -14.96 -6.67
C SER A 28 3.90 -15.77 -6.00
N ALA A 29 3.45 -15.36 -4.80
CA ALA A 29 2.28 -15.93 -4.13
C ALA A 29 0.96 -15.60 -4.85
N ARG A 30 1.01 -14.73 -5.86
CA ARG A 30 -0.08 -14.36 -6.77
C ARG A 30 0.30 -14.69 -8.22
N PHE A 31 1.13 -15.71 -8.42
CA PHE A 31 1.47 -16.19 -9.76
C PHE A 31 0.19 -16.50 -10.54
N ASP A 32 0.14 -16.08 -11.80
CA ASP A 32 -1.03 -16.19 -12.67
C ASP A 32 -2.29 -15.56 -12.06
N ALA A 33 -2.12 -14.41 -11.37
CA ALA A 33 -3.24 -13.63 -10.86
C ALA A 33 -4.23 -13.35 -12.00
N PRO A 34 -5.53 -13.56 -11.79
CA PRO A 34 -6.52 -13.34 -12.82
C PRO A 34 -6.47 -11.87 -13.23
N LYS A 35 -6.38 -11.61 -14.53
CA LYS A 35 -6.43 -10.28 -15.14
C LYS A 35 -7.51 -10.25 -16.22
N CYS A 36 -8.00 -9.07 -16.55
CA CYS A 36 -8.96 -8.93 -17.64
C CYS A 36 -8.30 -9.38 -18.95
N ASP A 37 -9.03 -10.14 -19.75
CA ASP A 37 -8.63 -10.41 -21.13
C ASP A 37 -8.52 -9.08 -21.88
N GLU A 38 -7.57 -8.97 -22.81
CA GLU A 38 -7.22 -7.71 -23.49
C GLU A 38 -8.43 -7.00 -24.12
N ASP A 39 -9.42 -7.77 -24.56
CA ASP A 39 -10.63 -7.29 -25.23
C ASP A 39 -11.84 -7.12 -24.29
N THR A 40 -11.67 -7.34 -22.99
CA THR A 40 -12.76 -7.24 -21.99
C THR A 40 -12.54 -6.07 -21.06
N ARG A 41 -13.65 -5.48 -20.56
CA ARG A 41 -13.62 -4.40 -19.56
C ARG A 41 -12.78 -3.19 -19.99
N ILE A 42 -12.59 -2.97 -21.30
CA ILE A 42 -11.79 -1.87 -21.84
C ILE A 42 -12.31 -0.53 -21.33
N GLU A 43 -13.60 -0.26 -21.47
CA GLU A 43 -14.22 1.02 -21.10
C GLU A 43 -14.02 1.35 -19.62
N VAL A 44 -14.33 0.40 -18.72
CA VAL A 44 -14.16 0.61 -17.28
C VAL A 44 -12.69 0.73 -16.88
N THR A 45 -11.80 0.00 -17.55
CA THR A 45 -10.35 0.12 -17.32
C THR A 45 -9.87 1.51 -17.72
N SER A 46 -10.29 2.02 -18.87
CA SER A 46 -9.97 3.36 -19.34
C SER A 46 -10.54 4.45 -18.44
N GLU A 47 -11.76 4.28 -17.94
CA GLU A 47 -12.38 5.22 -17.00
C GLU A 47 -11.58 5.31 -15.69
N ILE A 48 -11.22 4.15 -15.11
CA ILE A 48 -10.43 4.11 -13.87
C ILE A 48 -9.04 4.70 -14.10
N MET A 49 -8.36 4.34 -15.19
CA MET A 49 -7.04 4.90 -15.49
C MET A 49 -7.10 6.41 -15.73
N GLY A 50 -8.12 6.90 -16.44
CA GLY A 50 -8.36 8.33 -16.62
C GLY A 50 -8.60 9.05 -15.29
N TRP A 51 -9.35 8.44 -14.37
CA TRP A 51 -9.55 8.96 -13.02
C TRP A 51 -8.25 8.99 -12.20
N ILE A 52 -7.43 7.94 -12.30
CA ILE A 52 -6.13 7.89 -11.62
C ILE A 52 -5.22 8.99 -12.16
N GLU A 53 -5.15 9.15 -13.48
CA GLU A 53 -4.21 10.08 -14.14
C GLU A 53 -4.62 11.55 -14.03
N ASP A 54 -5.91 11.85 -13.81
CA ASP A 54 -6.39 13.18 -13.51
C ASP A 54 -5.90 13.64 -12.12
N ARG A 55 -4.87 14.49 -12.11
CA ARG A 55 -4.32 15.04 -10.86
C ARG A 55 -5.06 16.27 -10.34
N GLU A 56 -5.87 16.90 -11.17
CA GLU A 56 -6.61 18.13 -10.86
C GLU A 56 -7.93 17.84 -10.14
N THR A 57 -8.46 16.62 -10.27
CA THR A 57 -9.64 16.19 -9.53
C THR A 57 -9.48 16.32 -8.01
N PRO A 58 -10.49 16.86 -7.28
CA PRO A 58 -10.46 16.90 -5.83
C PRO A 58 -10.74 15.53 -5.20
N HIS A 59 -11.26 14.56 -5.97
CA HIS A 59 -11.58 13.24 -5.48
C HIS A 59 -10.32 12.38 -5.38
N ARG A 60 -9.94 11.96 -4.17
CA ARG A 60 -8.71 11.17 -3.92
C ARG A 60 -8.97 9.71 -3.55
N LEU A 61 -10.24 9.29 -3.51
CA LEU A 61 -10.66 7.93 -3.19
C LEU A 61 -11.74 7.46 -4.16
N LEU A 62 -11.45 6.36 -4.86
CA LEU A 62 -12.39 5.63 -5.71
C LEU A 62 -12.64 4.27 -5.07
N CYS A 63 -13.90 3.88 -4.88
CA CYS A 63 -14.27 2.57 -4.36
C CYS A 63 -15.04 1.79 -5.44
N MET A 64 -14.48 0.67 -5.88
CA MET A 64 -15.16 -0.24 -6.80
C MET A 64 -16.00 -1.24 -6.00
N THR A 65 -17.31 -1.23 -6.21
CA THR A 65 -18.25 -2.17 -5.59
C THR A 65 -18.96 -2.99 -6.65
N GLY A 66 -19.48 -4.16 -6.26
CA GLY A 66 -20.17 -5.05 -7.19
C GLY A 66 -20.32 -6.45 -6.62
N ALA A 67 -21.15 -7.28 -7.26
CA ALA A 67 -21.42 -8.64 -6.82
C ALA A 67 -20.15 -9.50 -6.69
N ALA A 68 -20.21 -10.52 -5.83
CA ALA A 68 -19.19 -11.57 -5.79
C ALA A 68 -19.08 -12.23 -7.17
N GLY A 69 -17.85 -12.56 -7.59
CA GLY A 69 -17.60 -13.12 -8.93
C GLY A 69 -17.67 -12.13 -10.10
N ALA A 70 -17.96 -10.84 -9.88
CA ALA A 70 -18.03 -9.85 -10.96
C ALA A 70 -16.67 -9.51 -11.62
N GLY A 71 -15.55 -10.09 -11.14
CA GLY A 71 -14.21 -9.83 -11.65
C GLY A 71 -13.57 -8.54 -11.14
N LYS A 72 -13.93 -8.06 -9.94
CA LYS A 72 -13.36 -6.84 -9.35
C LYS A 72 -11.85 -6.95 -9.10
N SER A 73 -11.42 -8.03 -8.45
CA SER A 73 -10.00 -8.31 -8.21
C SER A 73 -9.23 -8.51 -9.51
N THR A 74 -9.88 -9.10 -10.52
CA THR A 74 -9.34 -9.25 -11.88
C THR A 74 -9.08 -7.90 -12.53
N LEU A 75 -10.05 -6.99 -12.47
CA LEU A 75 -9.91 -5.62 -12.94
C LEU A 75 -8.83 -4.86 -12.16
N GLN A 76 -8.82 -4.98 -10.83
CA GLN A 76 -7.85 -4.32 -9.96
C GLN A 76 -6.41 -4.80 -10.21
N GLN A 77 -6.22 -6.09 -10.52
CA GLN A 77 -4.93 -6.64 -10.98
C GLN A 77 -4.48 -5.98 -12.28
N THR A 78 -5.37 -5.89 -13.29
CA THR A 78 -5.09 -5.19 -14.56
C THR A 78 -4.71 -3.72 -14.34
N ILE A 79 -5.44 -3.01 -13.48
CA ILE A 79 -5.13 -1.60 -13.13
C ILE A 79 -3.77 -1.49 -12.44
N ALA A 80 -3.45 -2.40 -11.52
CA ALA A 80 -2.14 -2.42 -10.85
C ALA A 80 -0.98 -2.65 -11.82
N GLU A 81 -1.14 -3.57 -12.78
CA GLU A 81 -0.15 -3.81 -13.84
C GLU A 81 0.05 -2.57 -14.71
N LYS A 82 -1.03 -1.95 -15.20
CA LYS A 82 -0.96 -0.71 -15.98
C LYS A 82 -0.30 0.44 -15.22
N CYS A 83 -0.65 0.62 -13.94
CA CYS A 83 -0.03 1.63 -13.09
C CYS A 83 1.46 1.33 -12.84
N GLY A 84 1.82 0.05 -12.74
CA GLY A 84 3.20 -0.41 -12.61
C GLY A 84 4.02 -0.08 -13.85
N GLU A 85 3.52 -0.43 -15.03
CA GLU A 85 4.13 -0.14 -16.34
C GLU A 85 4.27 1.37 -16.59
N GLY A 86 3.26 2.15 -16.22
CA GLY A 86 3.28 3.62 -16.30
C GLY A 86 4.16 4.31 -15.25
N ASN A 87 4.81 3.56 -14.35
CA ASN A 87 5.58 4.09 -13.20
C ASN A 87 4.78 5.02 -12.26
N ILE A 88 3.45 4.92 -12.24
CA ILE A 88 2.58 5.73 -11.37
C ILE A 88 2.11 4.98 -10.12
N LEU A 89 2.26 3.65 -10.07
CA LEU A 89 1.93 2.84 -8.90
C LEU A 89 2.85 3.16 -7.72
N ALA A 90 2.33 3.75 -6.65
CA ALA A 90 3.06 3.96 -5.41
C ALA A 90 3.11 2.69 -4.56
N SER A 91 1.97 2.01 -4.42
CA SER A 91 1.84 0.80 -3.63
C SER A 91 0.60 0.01 -4.06
N SER A 92 0.66 -1.31 -3.89
CA SER A 92 -0.51 -2.18 -3.96
C SER A 92 -0.61 -3.07 -2.72
N PHE A 93 -1.82 -3.39 -2.27
CA PHE A 93 -2.09 -4.43 -1.28
C PHE A 93 -3.34 -5.21 -1.67
N PHE A 94 -3.19 -6.52 -1.86
CA PHE A 94 -4.31 -7.40 -2.15
C PHE A 94 -4.55 -8.32 -0.96
N PHE A 95 -5.72 -8.18 -0.35
CA PHE A 95 -6.19 -9.09 0.69
C PHE A 95 -6.46 -10.49 0.11
N SER A 96 -6.52 -11.47 1.01
CA SER A 96 -6.94 -12.83 0.67
C SER A 96 -7.46 -13.53 1.91
N ALA A 97 -8.74 -13.89 1.96
CA ALA A 97 -9.39 -14.49 3.13
C ALA A 97 -8.69 -15.79 3.56
N GLU A 98 -8.15 -16.53 2.59
CA GLU A 98 -7.44 -17.79 2.75
C GLU A 98 -6.02 -17.64 3.32
N ASP A 99 -5.44 -16.44 3.30
CA ASP A 99 -4.07 -16.20 3.75
C ASP A 99 -4.02 -15.31 4.99
N THR A 100 -3.71 -15.94 6.12
CA THR A 100 -3.64 -15.27 7.44
C THR A 100 -2.63 -14.13 7.54
N SER A 101 -1.63 -14.09 6.67
CA SER A 101 -0.64 -13.00 6.66
C SER A 101 -1.14 -11.74 5.93
N ARG A 102 -2.21 -11.85 5.14
CA ARG A 102 -2.82 -10.75 4.37
C ARG A 102 -4.35 -10.69 4.46
N ASN A 103 -4.96 -11.26 5.51
CA ASN A 103 -6.38 -11.09 5.85
C ASN A 103 -6.61 -10.23 7.10
N THR A 104 -5.62 -9.42 7.48
CA THR A 104 -5.72 -8.47 8.60
C THR A 104 -5.15 -7.12 8.20
N ILE A 105 -5.63 -6.06 8.84
CA ILE A 105 -5.17 -4.69 8.58
C ILE A 105 -3.73 -4.40 9.04
N GLY A 106 -3.17 -5.23 9.92
CA GLY A 106 -1.89 -4.95 10.60
C GLY A 106 -0.70 -4.85 9.65
N ALA A 107 -0.73 -5.56 8.52
CA ALA A 107 0.33 -5.51 7.52
C ALA A 107 0.12 -4.43 6.45
N VAL A 108 -1.04 -3.77 6.38
CA VAL A 108 -1.39 -2.85 5.28
C VAL A 108 -0.47 -1.63 5.26
N ILE A 109 -0.42 -0.87 6.35
CA ILE A 109 0.39 0.36 6.43
C ILE A 109 1.90 0.07 6.33
N PRO A 110 2.45 -0.96 7.01
CA PRO A 110 3.85 -1.34 6.83
C PRO A 110 4.19 -1.70 5.39
N THR A 111 3.30 -2.43 4.70
CA THR A 111 3.51 -2.85 3.31
C THR A 111 3.44 -1.66 2.34
N ILE A 112 2.56 -0.68 2.60
CA ILE A 112 2.51 0.57 1.86
C ILE A 112 3.80 1.38 2.07
N ALA A 113 4.20 1.60 3.32
CA ALA A 113 5.42 2.34 3.66
C ALA A 113 6.68 1.70 3.06
N TYR A 114 6.80 0.38 3.10
CA TYR A 114 7.90 -0.35 2.46
C TYR A 114 7.94 -0.11 0.94
N GLN A 115 6.80 -0.22 0.25
CA GLN A 115 6.74 -0.01 -1.20
C GLN A 115 7.11 1.43 -1.60
N LEU A 116 6.61 2.42 -0.85
CA LEU A 116 6.96 3.84 -1.01
C LEU A 116 8.48 4.07 -0.83
N GLY A 117 9.04 3.58 0.29
CA GLY A 117 10.46 3.74 0.58
C GLY A 117 11.35 3.01 -0.42
N ARG A 118 10.97 1.81 -0.88
CA ARG A 118 11.75 1.06 -1.89
C ARG A 118 11.89 1.84 -3.20
N LYS A 119 10.89 2.63 -3.59
CA LYS A 119 10.91 3.43 -4.83
C LYS A 119 11.66 4.76 -4.70
N HIS A 120 11.89 5.27 -3.48
CA HIS A 120 12.51 6.58 -3.30
C HIS A 120 13.48 6.63 -2.11
N PRO A 121 14.81 6.78 -2.35
CA PRO A 121 15.82 6.74 -1.29
C PRO A 121 15.59 7.72 -0.13
N ALA A 122 15.10 8.94 -0.41
CA ALA A 122 14.82 9.90 0.66
C ALA A 122 13.61 9.49 1.51
N LEU A 123 12.57 8.89 0.91
CA LEU A 123 11.44 8.34 1.67
C LEU A 123 11.92 7.16 2.50
N LYS A 124 12.72 6.27 1.92
CA LYS A 124 13.34 5.14 2.62
C LYS A 124 14.04 5.59 3.90
N GLN A 125 14.83 6.66 3.81
CA GLN A 125 15.56 7.20 4.95
C GLN A 125 14.64 7.79 6.02
N CYS A 126 13.61 8.55 5.61
CA CYS A 126 12.64 9.13 6.53
C CYS A 126 11.83 8.05 7.26
N ILE A 127 11.34 7.04 6.53
CA ILE A 127 10.56 5.92 7.08
C ILE A 127 11.44 5.06 8.00
N LYS A 128 12.67 4.74 7.57
CA LYS A 128 13.64 4.02 8.40
C LYS A 128 13.84 4.73 9.74
N LYS A 129 14.07 6.05 9.71
CA LYS A 129 14.30 6.84 10.92
C LYS A 129 13.07 6.85 11.84
N ALA A 130 11.86 6.97 11.29
CA ALA A 130 10.63 6.91 12.06
C ALA A 130 10.49 5.58 12.83
N VAL A 131 10.82 4.45 12.18
CA VAL A 131 10.81 3.13 12.83
C VAL A 131 11.92 2.97 13.88
N GLU A 132 13.09 3.58 13.67
CA GLU A 132 14.19 3.57 14.65
C GLU A 132 13.87 4.43 15.88
N GLU A 133 13.15 5.54 15.70
CA GLU A 133 12.71 6.44 16.78
C GLU A 133 11.57 5.83 17.60
N GLU A 134 10.66 5.10 16.97
CA GLU A 134 9.51 4.46 17.63
C GLU A 134 9.36 3.00 17.17
N SER A 135 10.03 2.09 17.87
CA SER A 135 10.04 0.66 17.52
C SER A 135 8.69 -0.04 17.75
N LEU A 136 7.81 0.53 18.57
CA LEU A 136 6.46 0.01 18.83
C LEU A 136 5.41 0.60 17.87
N ILE A 137 5.82 1.36 16.85
CA ILE A 137 4.90 2.01 15.90
C ILE A 137 3.86 1.04 15.31
N PHE A 138 4.26 -0.21 15.05
CA PHE A 138 3.40 -1.26 14.48
C PHE A 138 2.31 -1.78 15.42
N SER A 139 2.42 -1.48 16.72
CA SER A 139 1.41 -1.78 17.73
C SER A 139 0.48 -0.59 18.00
N GLN A 140 0.74 0.57 17.39
CA GLN A 140 -0.10 1.76 17.51
C GLN A 140 -1.29 1.70 16.54
N SER A 141 -2.24 2.62 16.73
CA SER A 141 -3.41 2.77 15.83
C SER A 141 -2.99 2.94 14.36
N LEU A 142 -3.85 2.51 13.43
CA LEU A 142 -3.61 2.71 11.99
C LEU A 142 -3.31 4.18 11.65
N ARG A 143 -4.03 5.12 12.27
CA ARG A 143 -3.82 6.55 12.05
C ARG A 143 -2.41 6.99 12.47
N ALA A 144 -1.93 6.54 13.62
CA ALA A 144 -0.58 6.85 14.08
C ALA A 144 0.48 6.28 13.11
N GLN A 145 0.27 5.06 12.62
CA GLN A 145 1.15 4.45 11.62
C GLN A 145 1.14 5.24 10.30
N ILE A 146 -0.02 5.66 9.80
CA ILE A 146 -0.14 6.47 8.58
C ILE A 146 0.60 7.80 8.74
N VAL A 147 0.39 8.48 9.86
CA VAL A 147 1.06 9.77 10.12
C VAL A 147 2.58 9.59 10.13
N ALA A 148 3.10 8.67 10.95
CA ALA A 148 4.53 8.51 11.14
C ALA A 148 5.26 7.88 9.93
N LEU A 149 4.63 6.95 9.22
CA LEU A 149 5.26 6.14 8.17
C LEU A 149 4.93 6.61 6.75
N ILE A 150 3.93 7.47 6.57
CA ILE A 150 3.52 7.97 5.25
C ILE A 150 3.53 9.50 5.25
N VAL A 151 2.67 10.15 6.04
CA VAL A 151 2.47 11.61 5.99
C VAL A 151 3.75 12.35 6.32
N GLU A 152 4.31 12.17 7.52
CA GLU A 152 5.52 12.88 7.97
C GLU A 152 6.72 12.67 7.03
N PRO A 153 7.01 11.46 6.50
CA PRO A 153 8.02 11.28 5.47
C PRO A 153 7.82 12.18 4.24
N PHE A 154 6.59 12.29 3.71
CA PHE A 154 6.31 13.17 2.57
C PHE A 154 6.45 14.66 2.93
N GLU A 155 6.04 15.06 4.14
CA GLU A 155 6.23 16.44 4.62
C GLU A 155 7.71 16.80 4.73
N ARG A 156 8.53 15.92 5.32
CA ARG A 156 9.99 16.11 5.40
C ARG A 156 10.65 16.21 4.03
N LEU A 157 10.11 15.53 3.01
CA LEU A 157 10.59 15.65 1.64
C LEU A 157 10.21 17.00 1.03
N ARG A 158 8.97 17.45 1.23
CA ARG A 158 8.49 18.76 0.81
C ARG A 158 9.33 19.89 1.41
N ASP A 159 9.63 19.80 2.70
CA ASP A 159 10.44 20.81 3.42
C ASP A 159 11.90 20.87 2.91
N LYS A 160 12.40 19.76 2.35
CA LYS A 160 13.70 19.69 1.66
C LYS A 160 13.65 20.18 0.21
N GLY A 161 12.51 20.68 -0.26
CA GLY A 161 12.31 21.15 -1.64
C GLY A 161 12.22 20.02 -2.68
N ILE A 162 11.98 18.78 -2.24
CA ILE A 162 11.80 17.66 -3.18
C ILE A 162 10.42 17.78 -3.83
N LYS A 163 10.42 17.79 -5.16
CA LYS A 163 9.22 17.86 -5.99
C LYS A 163 8.40 16.57 -5.88
N LEU A 164 7.33 16.60 -5.09
CA LEU A 164 6.48 15.42 -4.86
C LEU A 164 5.69 14.98 -6.10
N HIS A 165 5.43 15.89 -7.05
CA HIS A 165 4.66 15.60 -8.26
C HIS A 165 5.35 14.61 -9.20
N SER A 166 6.66 14.39 -9.10
CA SER A 166 7.34 13.33 -9.87
C SER A 166 7.28 11.96 -9.22
N LEU A 167 6.73 11.84 -8.01
CA LEU A 167 6.61 10.57 -7.31
C LEU A 167 5.40 9.78 -7.82
N PRO A 168 5.49 8.44 -7.85
CA PRO A 168 4.32 7.58 -8.01
C PRO A 168 3.29 7.90 -6.92
N TYR A 169 2.01 7.85 -7.27
CA TYR A 169 0.93 8.40 -6.44
C TYR A 169 -0.29 7.47 -6.32
N ALA A 170 -0.40 6.42 -7.16
CA ALA A 170 -1.52 5.49 -7.08
C ALA A 170 -1.30 4.44 -5.96
N ILE A 171 -2.20 4.38 -4.98
CA ILE A 171 -2.24 3.32 -3.97
C ILE A 171 -3.48 2.47 -4.24
N LEU A 172 -3.27 1.18 -4.50
CA LEU A 172 -4.33 0.24 -4.87
C LEU A 172 -4.54 -0.79 -3.75
N ILE A 173 -5.77 -0.92 -3.27
CA ILE A 173 -6.13 -1.92 -2.25
C ILE A 173 -7.28 -2.76 -2.80
N ASP A 174 -7.11 -4.07 -2.80
CA ASP A 174 -8.10 -5.03 -3.31
C ASP A 174 -8.58 -5.98 -2.22
N GLY A 175 -9.85 -6.39 -2.30
CA GLY A 175 -10.41 -7.43 -1.43
C GLY A 175 -10.58 -7.00 0.03
N LEU A 176 -10.91 -5.73 0.30
CA LEU A 176 -11.11 -5.27 1.68
C LEU A 176 -12.14 -6.13 2.45
N ASP A 177 -13.16 -6.63 1.76
CA ASP A 177 -14.16 -7.56 2.27
C ASP A 177 -13.59 -8.91 2.72
N GLU A 178 -12.40 -9.28 2.24
CA GLU A 178 -11.66 -10.47 2.67
C GLU A 178 -10.82 -10.25 3.95
N CYS A 179 -10.76 -9.01 4.46
CA CYS A 179 -10.15 -8.71 5.76
C CYS A 179 -11.06 -9.18 6.90
N LYS A 180 -10.46 -9.81 7.93
CA LYS A 180 -11.19 -10.26 9.11
C LYS A 180 -11.75 -9.09 9.93
N GLY A 181 -13.07 -9.10 10.12
CA GLY A 181 -13.81 -8.21 11.01
C GLY A 181 -14.24 -6.91 10.33
N GLU A 182 -15.54 -6.67 10.28
CA GLU A 182 -16.13 -5.46 9.68
C GLU A 182 -15.64 -4.17 10.37
N ASP A 183 -15.49 -4.18 11.71
CA ASP A 183 -14.93 -3.06 12.45
C ASP A 183 -13.51 -2.71 12.00
N ARG A 184 -12.71 -3.71 11.61
CA ARG A 184 -11.35 -3.49 11.11
C ARG A 184 -11.35 -2.95 9.69
N GLN A 185 -12.28 -3.40 8.86
CA GLN A 185 -12.48 -2.84 7.51
C GLN A 185 -12.88 -1.37 7.60
N ALA A 186 -13.82 -1.03 8.49
CA ALA A 186 -14.25 0.34 8.76
C ALA A 186 -13.13 1.21 9.35
N GLU A 187 -12.30 0.64 10.24
CA GLU A 187 -11.11 1.30 10.79
C GLU A 187 -10.14 1.72 9.67
N LEU A 188 -9.85 0.81 8.73
CA LEU A 188 -8.95 1.08 7.61
C LEU A 188 -9.52 2.17 6.67
N LEU A 189 -10.80 2.07 6.31
CA LEU A 189 -11.46 3.09 5.47
C LEU A 189 -11.46 4.46 6.13
N THR A 190 -11.68 4.51 7.45
CA THR A 190 -11.68 5.77 8.20
C THR A 190 -10.27 6.36 8.30
N ALA A 191 -9.25 5.52 8.45
CA ALA A 191 -7.86 5.97 8.54
C ALA A 191 -7.29 6.49 7.21
N MET A 192 -7.86 6.07 6.08
CA MET A 192 -7.43 6.45 4.72
C MET A 192 -8.22 7.62 4.09
N ARG A 193 -9.27 8.09 4.77
CA ARG A 193 -10.01 9.31 4.39
C ARG A 193 -9.31 10.56 4.90
#